data_AF-A0A846E010-F1
#
_entry.id   AF-A0A846E010-F1
#
_cell.length_a   1.000
_cell.length_b   1.000
_cell.length_c   1.000
_cell.angle_alpha   90.00
_cell.angle_beta   90.00
_cell.angle_gamma   90.00
#
_symmetry.space_group_name_H-M   'P 1'
#
loop_
_entity.id
_entity.type
_entity.pdbx_description
1 polymer ?
#
loop_
_entity_poly.entity_id
_entity_poly.type
_entity_poly.pdbx_seq_one_letter_code
_entity_poly.pdbx_strand_id
1 'polypeptide(L)' 'MTQIILGENEGIESALRRFKREVSKAGVFPDLRKNRHFETPSEKRKRKEISRHRQSKSRFRY' A
#
# COMPACT_ATOMS: atom_id res chain seq x y z
N MET A 1 -10.12 0.97 5.30
CA MET A 1 -10.75 -0.35 5.17
C MET A 1 -11.06 -0.55 3.69
N THR A 2 -10.69 -1.67 3.09
CA THR A 2 -10.92 -1.95 1.66
C THR A 2 -12.04 -2.96 1.52
N GLN A 3 -13.15 -2.57 0.90
CA GLN A 3 -14.29 -3.43 0.62
C GLN A 3 -14.40 -3.67 -0.88
N ILE A 4 -14.72 -4.90 -1.28
CA ILE A 4 -15.02 -5.26 -2.66
C ILE A 4 -16.37 -5.95 -2.69
N ILE A 5 -17.23 -5.48 -3.59
CA ILE A 5 -18.51 -6.10 -3.88
C ILE A 5 -18.28 -7.06 -5.06
N LEU A 6 -18.71 -8.31 -4.86
CA LEU A 6 -18.63 -9.37 -5.86
C LEU A 6 -19.76 -9.19 -6.88
N GLY A 7 -19.46 -9.43 -8.16
CA GLY A 7 -20.49 -9.51 -9.20
C GLY A 7 -21.11 -10.91 -9.27
N GLU A 8 -22.32 -11.01 -9.80
CA GLU A 8 -23.09 -12.27 -9.87
C GLU A 8 -22.39 -13.40 -10.64
N ASN A 9 -21.48 -13.07 -11.57
CA ASN A 9 -20.72 -14.02 -12.38
C ASN A 9 -19.19 -13.89 -12.21
N GLU A 10 -18.71 -13.40 -11.06
CA GLU A 10 -17.27 -13.29 -10.83
C GLU A 10 -16.68 -14.55 -10.21
N GLY A 11 -15.66 -15.12 -10.87
CA GLY A 11 -14.85 -16.18 -10.29
C GLY A 11 -14.06 -15.71 -9.06
N ILE A 12 -13.98 -16.55 -8.03
CA ILE A 12 -13.32 -16.26 -6.74
C ILE A 12 -11.89 -15.70 -6.93
N GLU A 13 -11.13 -16.23 -7.88
CA GLU A 13 -9.76 -15.80 -8.13
C GLU A 13 -9.68 -14.34 -8.64
N SER A 14 -10.62 -13.92 -9.49
CA SER A 14 -10.72 -12.52 -9.95
C SER A 14 -10.98 -11.59 -8.77
N ALA A 15 -11.92 -11.97 -7.91
CA ALA A 15 -12.26 -11.19 -6.71
C ALA A 15 -11.05 -11.03 -5.78
N LEU A 16 -10.32 -12.12 -5.51
CA LEU A 16 -9.11 -12.10 -4.69
C LEU A 16 -8.01 -11.24 -5.31
N ARG A 17 -7.86 -11.26 -6.64
CA ARG A 17 -6.90 -10.40 -7.35
C ARG A 17 -7.26 -8.92 -7.22
N ARG A 18 -8.53 -8.56 -7.37
CA ARG A 18 -9.01 -7.18 -7.13
C ARG A 18 -8.80 -6.78 -5.68
N PHE A 19 -9.09 -7.67 -4.73
CA PHE A 19 -8.87 -7.44 -3.30
C PHE A 19 -7.42 -7.14 -2.97
N LYS A 20 -6.51 -7.98 -3.45
CA LYS A 20 -5.08 -7.77 -3.26
C LYS A 20 -4.60 -6.43 -3.84
N ARG A 21 -5.14 -6.01 -4.99
CA ARG A 21 -4.84 -4.71 -5.61
C ARG A 21 -5.36 -3.55 -4.75
N GLU A 22 -6.61 -3.59 -4.31
CA GLU A 22 -7.20 -2.54 -3.47
C GLU A 22 -6.49 -2.43 -2.11
N VAL A 23 -6.18 -3.56 -1.46
CA VAL A 23 -5.40 -3.58 -0.21
C VAL A 23 -4.01 -2.97 -0.40
N SER A 24 -3.36 -3.27 -1.53
CA SER A 24 -2.03 -2.72 -1.85
C SER A 24 -2.11 -1.22 -2.15
N LYS A 25 -3.12 -0.78 -2.90
CA LYS A 25 -3.39 0.62 -3.24
C LYS A 25 -3.71 1.46 -2.00
N ALA A 26 -4.48 0.89 -1.06
CA ALA A 26 -4.81 1.53 0.21
C ALA A 26 -3.62 1.63 1.17
N GLY A 27 -2.47 1.02 0.87
CA GLY A 27 -1.26 1.16 1.69
C GLY A 27 -1.33 0.46 3.05
N VAL A 28 -2.22 -0.52 3.22
CA VAL A 28 -2.47 -1.20 4.51
C VAL A 28 -1.20 -1.84 5.08
N PHE A 29 -0.38 -2.49 4.24
CA PHE A 29 0.84 -3.15 4.70
C PHE A 29 1.94 -2.17 5.16
N PRO A 30 2.28 -1.09 4.41
CA PRO A 30 3.14 -0.02 4.89
C PRO A 30 2.68 0.57 6.23
N ASP A 31 1.36 0.73 6.39
CA ASP A 31 0.75 1.31 7.58
C ASP A 31 0.84 0.37 8.78
N LEU A 32 0.64 -0.92 8.55
CA LEU A 32 0.88 -1.93 9.57
C LEU A 32 2.35 -1.90 10.00
N ARG A 33 3.30 -1.88 9.05
CA ARG A 33 4.75 -1.87 9.35
C ARG A 33 5.21 -0.65 10.16
N LYS A 34 4.76 0.55 9.80
CA LYS A 34 5.16 1.80 10.50
C LYS A 34 4.58 1.91 11.91
N ASN A 35 3.48 1.20 12.19
CA ASN A 35 2.79 1.24 13.48
C ASN A 35 3.16 0.07 14.41
N ARG A 36 4.02 -0.88 13.98
CA ARG A 36 4.42 -2.04 14.81
C ARG A 36 5.19 -1.66 16.07
N HIS A 37 5.95 -0.58 16.02
CA HIS A 37 6.74 -0.05 17.11
C HIS A 37 6.75 1.47 17.03
N PHE A 38 7.10 2.12 18.15
CA PHE A 38 7.30 3.56 18.17
C PHE A 38 8.48 3.94 17.28
N GLU A 39 8.27 4.96 16.45
CA GLU A 39 9.29 5.55 15.58
C GLU A 39 9.58 6.97 16.09
N THR A 40 10.85 7.29 16.34
CA THR A 40 11.25 8.63 16.77
C THR A 40 10.98 9.66 15.65
N PRO A 41 10.88 10.96 15.97
CA PRO A 41 10.65 12.00 14.97
C PRO A 41 11.67 11.99 13.82
N SER A 42 12.94 11.71 14.12
CA SER A 42 14.03 11.63 13.14
C SER A 42 13.88 10.44 12.20
N GLU A 43 13.55 9.26 12.73
CA GLU A 43 13.30 8.05 11.93
C GLU A 43 12.09 8.26 11.01
N LYS A 44 11.02 8.88 11.53
CA LYS A 44 9.82 9.23 10.75
C LYS A 44 10.13 10.19 9.60
N ARG A 45 11.02 11.16 9.80
CA ARG A 45 11.51 12.07 8.75
C ARG A 45 12.29 11.29 7.69
N LYS A 46 13.25 10.45 8.11
CA LYS A 46 14.07 9.61 7.23
C LYS A 46 13.21 8.66 6.37
N ARG A 47 12.23 7.99 6.96
CA ARG A 47 11.30 7.10 6.25
C ARG A 47 10.49 7.84 5.18
N LYS A 48 9.96 9.03 5.49
CA LYS A 48 9.21 9.88 4.55
C LYS A 48 10.06 10.39 3.39
N GLU A 49 11.33 10.69 3.64
CA GLU A 49 12.25 11.11 2.58
C GLU A 49 12.58 9.96 1.63
N ILE A 50 12.90 8.78 2.17
CA ILE A 50 13.16 7.57 1.37
C ILE A 50 11.93 7.21 0.53
N SER A 51 10.71 7.27 1.09
CA SER A 51 9.49 6.98 0.33
C SER A 51 9.28 7.97 -0.82
N ARG A 52 9.51 9.27 -0.59
CA ARG A 52 9.40 10.30 -1.65
C ARG A 52 10.43 10.08 -2.76
N HIS A 53 11.68 9.80 -2.40
CA HIS A 53 12.74 9.56 -3.37
C HIS A 53 12.48 8.30 -4.21
N ARG A 54 11.96 7.22 -3.61
CA ARG A 54 11.54 6.01 -4.33
C ARG A 54 10.40 6.30 -5.32
N GLN A 55 9.40 7.07 -4.91
CA GLN A 55 8.29 7.47 -5.79
C GLN A 55 8.78 8.33 -6.96
N SER A 56 9.63 9.33 -6.69
CA SER A 56 10.22 10.17 -7.74
C SER A 56 11.00 9.35 -8.76
N LYS A 57 11.89 8.45 -8.31
CA LYS A 57 12.63 7.55 -9.19
C LYS A 57 11.74 6.64 -10.03
N SER A 58 10.62 6.16 -9.48
CA SER A 58 9.68 5.33 -10.22
C SER A 58 8.95 6.11 -11.32
N ARG A 59 8.72 7.41 -11.14
CA ARG A 59 8.04 8.27 -12.13
C ARG A 59 8.96 8.68 -13.28
N PHE A 60 10.25 8.84 -13.00
CA PHE A 60 11.26 9.25 -13.99
C PHE A 60 11.81 8.09 -14.84
N ARG A 61 11.49 6.84 -14.52
CA ARG A 61 11.93 5.66 -15.29
C ARG A 61 11.01 5.31 -16.46
N TYR A 62 10.04 6.16 -16.75
CA TYR A 62 9.14 6.05 -17.90
C TYR A 62 9.40 7.20 -18.86
#